data_AF-A0A9W2ZX23-F1
#
_entry.id   AF-A0A9W2ZX23-F1
#
_cell.length_a   1.000
_cell.length_b   1.000
_cell.length_c   1.000
_cell.angle_alpha   90.00
_cell.angle_beta   90.00
_cell.angle_gamma   90.00
#
_symmetry.space_group_name_H-M   'P 1'
#
loop_
_entity.id
_entity.type
_entity.pdbx_description
1 polymer ?
#
loop_
_entity_poly.entity_id
_entity_poly.type
_entity_poly.pdbx_seq_one_letter_code
_entity_poly.pdbx_strand_id
1 'polypeptide(L)'
;MASPALQKTLFNQAEVRKSLIDPEVNKKCTKTVLRNTARKTVAQYPADSIKVYTDGSTRENLGQKTSGYGVVVRFPGSTENDEILGTCSGRSNYVAEMVAIQNAVEYIEERLNEKTAQPSPIVLFTDSLSSLQAIESPADTLPEPLAKTLACVGRLQEKHEIRTTFQYVPGHVDMEGNAKADLLAKLGTKLDPVDEPQTFEQARAIVDEWARDKWCKSWENGNTGREVWQNLKGPSKSDEWWQLNREEQVTIARYRTGHCPIGAYFAKFKPNFDSRCRHCQDDVETVNHILYECATLHPKHGHLSETKAGLHEELALYGDREALRRTAAFLVRVIRE
;
A
#
# COMPACT_ATOMS: atom_id res chain seq x y z
N MET A 1 -24.49 -2.14 14.97
CA MET A 1 -24.33 -1.88 13.53
C MET A 1 -25.57 -1.16 13.03
N ALA A 2 -25.44 -0.01 12.38
CA ALA A 2 -26.59 0.73 11.83
C ALA A 2 -27.15 0.00 10.60
N SER A 3 -28.45 0.16 10.31
CA SER A 3 -29.04 -0.46 9.12
C SER A 3 -28.51 0.18 7.82
N PRO A 4 -28.46 -0.55 6.70
CA PRO A 4 -28.01 0.00 5.41
C PRO A 4 -28.79 1.23 4.94
N ALA A 5 -30.08 1.31 5.30
CA ALA A 5 -30.92 2.48 5.03
C ALA A 5 -30.48 3.71 5.83
N LEU A 6 -30.10 3.53 7.11
CA LEU A 6 -29.60 4.60 7.95
C LEU A 6 -28.24 5.11 7.45
N GLN A 7 -27.36 4.21 7.02
CA GLN A 7 -26.08 4.55 6.39
C GLN A 7 -26.31 5.42 5.14
N LYS A 8 -27.20 5.00 4.23
CA LYS A 8 -27.49 5.74 3.00
C LYS A 8 -28.05 7.15 3.27
N THR A 9 -28.81 7.34 4.36
CA THR A 9 -29.28 8.65 4.80
C THR A 9 -28.15 9.53 5.36
N LEU A 10 -27.25 8.97 6.17
CA LEU A 10 -26.08 9.67 6.73
C LEU A 10 -25.12 10.16 5.62
N PHE A 11 -24.91 9.34 4.58
CA PHE A 11 -24.05 9.71 3.44
C PHE A 11 -24.59 10.88 2.60
N ASN A 12 -25.90 11.10 2.59
CA ASN A 12 -26.52 12.21 1.84
C ASN A 12 -26.51 13.55 2.58
N GLN A 13 -26.05 13.59 3.84
CA GLN A 13 -26.06 14.81 4.68
C GLN A 13 -24.82 15.69 4.49
N ALA A 14 -23.77 15.18 3.84
CA ALA A 14 -22.56 15.93 3.55
C ALA A 14 -22.37 16.16 2.05
N GLU A 15 -21.89 17.34 1.68
CA GLU A 15 -21.46 17.61 0.31
C GLU A 15 -19.96 17.34 0.17
N VAL A 16 -19.57 16.51 -0.80
CA VAL A 16 -18.15 16.21 -1.09
C VAL A 16 -17.75 16.82 -2.43
N ARG A 17 -16.73 17.69 -2.42
CA ARG A 17 -16.14 18.31 -3.62
C ARG A 17 -14.68 17.90 -3.76
N LYS A 18 -14.41 17.06 -4.75
CA LYS A 18 -13.06 16.49 -5.02
C LYS A 18 -12.20 17.33 -5.98
N SER A 19 -12.74 18.43 -6.50
CA SER A 19 -12.08 19.30 -7.48
C SER A 19 -12.03 20.73 -6.97
N LEU A 20 -11.04 21.49 -7.46
CA LEU A 20 -11.00 22.94 -7.28
C LEU A 20 -12.12 23.62 -8.09
N ILE A 21 -12.32 24.91 -7.86
CA ILE A 21 -13.29 25.73 -8.61
C ILE A 21 -13.07 25.70 -10.13
N ASP A 22 -11.82 25.52 -10.54
CA ASP A 22 -11.44 25.26 -11.93
C ASP A 22 -11.07 23.76 -12.05
N PRO A 23 -11.90 22.94 -12.70
CA PRO A 23 -11.68 21.50 -12.81
C PRO A 23 -10.53 21.13 -13.75
N GLU A 24 -10.04 22.05 -14.59
CA GLU A 24 -8.89 21.79 -15.47
C GLU A 24 -7.56 21.85 -14.70
N VAL A 25 -7.54 22.58 -13.57
CA VAL A 25 -6.37 22.72 -12.72
C VAL A 25 -6.15 21.44 -11.91
N ASN A 26 -5.02 20.80 -12.16
CA ASN A 26 -4.65 19.53 -11.54
C ASN A 26 -3.18 19.52 -11.06
N LYS A 27 -2.74 18.41 -10.45
CA LYS A 27 -1.40 18.27 -9.86
C LYS A 27 -0.23 18.50 -10.84
N LYS A 28 -0.47 18.51 -12.15
CA LYS A 28 0.55 18.83 -13.18
C LYS A 28 0.77 20.34 -13.37
N CYS A 29 -0.16 21.18 -12.92
CA CYS A 29 -0.03 22.62 -12.98
C CYS A 29 1.08 23.12 -12.03
N THR A 30 1.58 24.34 -12.27
CA THR A 30 2.59 24.94 -11.38
C THR A 30 2.02 25.20 -9.99
N LYS A 31 2.88 25.19 -8.96
CA LYS A 31 2.47 25.48 -7.57
C LYS A 31 1.76 26.83 -7.43
N THR A 32 2.18 27.83 -8.19
CA THR A 32 1.56 29.17 -8.20
C THR A 32 0.12 29.11 -8.73
N VAL A 33 -0.12 28.38 -9.82
CA VAL A 33 -1.48 28.20 -10.37
C VAL A 33 -2.34 27.45 -9.37
N LEU A 34 -1.85 26.33 -8.83
CA LEU A 34 -2.56 25.54 -7.82
C LEU A 34 -2.92 26.38 -6.59
N ARG A 35 -1.97 27.14 -6.05
CA ARG A 35 -2.19 28.04 -4.91
C ARG A 35 -3.26 29.07 -5.20
N ASN A 36 -3.16 29.75 -6.35
CA ASN A 36 -4.10 30.82 -6.71
C ASN A 36 -5.52 30.27 -6.92
N THR A 37 -5.65 29.12 -7.58
CA THR A 37 -6.95 28.46 -7.76
C THR A 37 -7.50 27.92 -6.43
N ALA A 38 -6.65 27.37 -5.56
CA ALA A 38 -7.05 26.95 -4.21
C ALA A 38 -7.56 28.13 -3.38
N ARG A 39 -6.87 29.28 -3.41
CA ARG A 39 -7.34 30.51 -2.74
C ARG A 39 -8.70 30.97 -3.25
N LYS A 40 -8.90 30.97 -4.57
CA LYS A 40 -10.21 31.27 -5.18
C LYS A 40 -11.28 30.26 -4.75
N THR A 41 -10.94 28.97 -4.70
CA THR A 41 -11.84 27.91 -4.24
C THR A 41 -12.26 28.12 -2.78
N VAL A 42 -11.33 28.46 -1.88
CA VAL A 42 -11.65 28.79 -0.48
C VAL A 42 -12.50 30.07 -0.38
N ALA A 43 -12.21 31.07 -1.22
CA ALA A 43 -12.91 32.35 -1.22
C ALA A 43 -14.33 32.29 -1.78
N GLN A 44 -14.70 31.24 -2.51
CA GLN A 44 -16.07 31.04 -3.01
C GLN A 44 -17.08 30.77 -1.88
N TYR A 45 -16.59 30.30 -0.73
CA TYR A 45 -17.43 29.96 0.40
C TYR A 45 -17.75 31.19 1.25
N PRO A 46 -18.97 31.26 1.83
CA PRO A 46 -19.41 32.41 2.61
C PRO A 46 -18.44 32.77 3.75
N ALA A 47 -18.31 34.08 4.02
CA ALA A 47 -17.43 34.59 5.07
C ALA A 47 -17.90 34.19 6.48
N ASP A 48 -19.20 33.92 6.63
CA ASP A 48 -19.87 33.44 7.83
C ASP A 48 -19.90 31.91 7.94
N SER A 49 -19.17 31.19 7.08
CA SER A 49 -18.93 29.75 7.27
C SER A 49 -17.81 29.50 8.29
N ILE A 50 -17.91 28.38 9.03
CA ILE A 50 -16.82 27.82 9.81
C ILE A 50 -15.84 27.18 8.83
N LYS A 51 -14.61 27.70 8.78
CA LYS A 51 -13.57 27.21 7.87
C LYS A 51 -12.62 26.31 8.62
N VAL A 52 -12.42 25.10 8.12
CA VAL A 52 -11.58 24.09 8.78
C VAL A 52 -10.52 23.60 7.83
N TYR A 53 -9.29 23.44 8.31
CA TYR A 53 -8.22 22.76 7.60
C TYR A 53 -7.75 21.55 8.40
N THR A 54 -7.55 20.42 7.73
CA THR A 54 -7.11 19.18 8.37
C THR A 54 -5.93 18.57 7.62
N ASP A 55 -5.04 17.91 8.35
CA ASP A 55 -3.92 17.15 7.76
C ASP A 55 -3.53 16.00 8.71
N GLY A 56 -2.94 14.95 8.14
CA GLY A 56 -2.48 13.75 8.82
C GLY A 56 -1.06 13.36 8.42
N SER A 57 -0.18 13.18 9.40
CA SER A 57 1.22 12.82 9.16
C SER A 57 1.59 11.54 9.89
N THR A 58 2.36 10.67 9.24
CA THR A 58 3.06 9.56 9.86
C THR A 58 4.57 9.81 9.84
N ARG A 59 5.24 9.44 10.92
CA ARG A 59 6.69 9.43 11.06
C ARG A 59 7.13 8.03 11.44
N GLU A 60 8.22 7.56 10.83
CA GLU A 60 8.88 6.32 11.23
C GLU A 60 10.21 6.64 11.92
N ASN A 61 10.41 6.10 13.11
CA ASN A 61 11.66 6.24 13.85
C ASN A 61 12.02 4.90 14.51
N LEU A 62 13.21 4.37 14.21
CA LEU A 62 13.71 3.09 14.73
C LEU A 62 12.70 1.92 14.58
N GLY A 63 11.94 1.90 13.48
CA GLY A 63 10.92 0.87 13.20
C GLY A 63 9.59 1.06 13.95
N GLN A 64 9.44 2.12 14.74
CA GLN A 64 8.18 2.54 15.32
C GLN A 64 7.55 3.63 14.44
N LYS A 65 6.36 3.34 13.90
CA LYS A 65 5.53 4.32 13.19
C LYS A 65 4.62 5.03 14.18
N THR A 66 4.77 6.34 14.30
CA THR A 66 3.86 7.23 15.03
C THR A 66 3.11 8.09 14.03
N SER A 67 1.83 8.32 14.27
CA SER A 67 1.02 9.20 13.43
C SER A 67 0.36 10.27 14.27
N GLY A 68 0.21 11.44 13.68
CA GLY A 68 -0.45 12.59 14.31
C GLY A 68 -1.34 13.30 13.33
N TYR A 69 -2.31 14.01 13.88
CA TYR A 69 -3.27 14.81 13.13
C TYR A 69 -3.18 16.27 13.55
N GLY A 70 -3.56 17.16 12.63
CA GLY A 70 -3.63 18.58 12.85
C GLY A 70 -4.93 19.15 12.31
N VAL A 71 -5.56 20.03 13.09
CA VAL A 71 -6.79 20.72 12.72
C VAL A 71 -6.65 22.20 13.03
N VAL A 72 -7.10 23.04 12.09
CA VAL A 72 -7.23 24.48 12.27
C VAL A 72 -8.68 24.86 12.02
N VAL A 73 -9.38 25.36 13.02
CA VAL A 73 -10.78 25.81 12.93
C VAL A 73 -10.83 27.33 13.03
N ARG A 74 -11.55 27.96 12.10
CA ARG A 74 -11.84 29.39 12.14
C ARG A 74 -13.34 29.61 12.17
N PHE A 75 -13.84 30.09 13.31
CA PHE A 75 -15.22 30.50 13.46
C PHE A 75 -15.48 31.89 12.84
N PRO A 76 -16.72 32.14 12.39
CA PRO A 76 -17.13 33.46 11.90
C PRO A 76 -16.90 34.55 12.94
N GLY A 77 -16.31 35.68 12.51
CA GLY A 77 -16.03 36.82 13.39
C GLY A 77 -14.82 36.66 14.31
N SER A 78 -14.21 35.47 14.41
CA SER A 78 -13.00 35.25 15.21
C SER A 78 -11.76 35.81 14.51
N THR A 79 -10.91 36.47 15.30
CA THR A 79 -9.57 36.93 14.88
C THR A 79 -8.52 35.83 15.02
N GLU A 80 -8.76 34.87 15.91
CA GLU A 80 -7.88 33.74 16.19
C GLU A 80 -8.43 32.44 15.60
N ASN A 81 -7.54 31.50 15.32
CA ASN A 81 -7.91 30.15 14.92
C ASN A 81 -7.78 29.24 16.14
N ASP A 82 -8.68 28.28 16.27
CA ASP A 82 -8.51 27.18 17.20
C ASP A 82 -7.60 26.14 16.54
N GLU A 83 -6.54 25.76 17.25
CA GLU A 83 -5.51 24.83 16.78
C GLU A 83 -5.54 23.56 17.62
N ILE A 84 -5.80 22.43 16.97
CA ILE A 84 -5.91 21.13 17.63
C ILE A 84 -4.87 20.22 17.00
N LEU A 85 -4.14 19.52 17.86
CA LEU A 85 -3.24 18.45 17.43
C LEU A 85 -3.35 17.28 18.38
N GLY A 86 -3.06 16.09 17.86
CA GLY A 86 -3.01 14.89 18.66
C GLY A 86 -2.23 13.81 17.94
N THR A 87 -1.99 12.72 18.67
CA THR A 87 -1.48 11.48 18.10
C THR A 87 -2.65 10.56 17.77
N CYS A 88 -2.45 9.60 16.89
CA CYS A 88 -3.43 8.57 16.60
C CYS A 88 -2.78 7.19 16.51
N SER A 89 -3.50 6.17 16.94
CA SER A 89 -3.06 4.76 16.94
C SER A 89 -2.83 4.19 15.53
N GLY A 90 -3.41 4.81 14.51
CA GLY A 90 -3.26 4.40 13.12
C GLY A 90 -1.86 4.64 12.58
N ARG A 91 -1.20 3.61 12.02
CA ARG A 91 0.16 3.71 11.48
C ARG A 91 0.24 4.11 10.00
N SER A 92 -0.74 4.86 9.51
CA SER A 92 -0.77 5.33 8.12
C SER A 92 -1.30 6.76 8.03
N ASN A 93 -0.78 7.52 7.06
CA ASN A 93 -1.29 8.87 6.77
C ASN A 93 -2.80 8.86 6.59
N TYR A 94 -3.36 7.90 5.83
CA TYR A 94 -4.79 7.81 5.60
C TYR A 94 -5.62 7.77 6.89
N VAL A 95 -5.19 6.99 7.89
CA VAL A 95 -5.90 6.95 9.18
C VAL A 95 -5.75 8.27 9.92
N ALA A 96 -4.55 8.86 9.91
CA ALA A 96 -4.31 10.17 10.52
C ALA A 96 -5.20 11.27 9.91
N GLU A 97 -5.34 11.29 8.59
CA GLU A 97 -6.23 12.20 7.85
C GLU A 97 -7.70 12.02 8.26
N MET A 98 -8.17 10.78 8.36
CA MET A 98 -9.53 10.49 8.79
C MET A 98 -9.79 10.89 10.24
N VAL A 99 -8.80 10.68 11.13
CA VAL A 99 -8.88 11.10 12.53
C VAL A 99 -8.84 12.64 12.64
N ALA A 100 -8.09 13.33 11.79
CA ALA A 100 -8.09 14.80 11.71
C ALA A 100 -9.50 15.33 11.39
N ILE A 101 -10.15 14.73 10.39
CA ILE A 101 -11.52 15.08 9.99
C ILE A 101 -12.52 14.77 11.11
N GLN A 102 -12.39 13.63 11.77
CA GLN A 102 -13.24 13.24 12.90
C GLN A 102 -13.14 14.26 14.04
N ASN A 103 -11.92 14.58 14.49
CA ASN A 103 -11.71 15.53 15.59
C ASN A 103 -12.18 16.94 15.22
N ALA A 104 -12.05 17.34 13.96
CA ALA A 104 -12.57 18.61 13.47
C ALA A 104 -14.09 18.73 13.65
N VAL A 105 -14.85 17.73 13.22
CA VAL A 105 -16.32 17.79 13.30
C VAL A 105 -16.81 17.64 14.75
N GLU A 106 -16.17 16.76 15.54
CA GLU A 106 -16.50 16.57 16.96
C GLU A 106 -16.25 17.85 17.77
N TYR A 107 -15.12 18.52 17.54
CA TYR A 107 -14.81 19.79 18.18
C TYR A 107 -15.85 20.87 17.85
N ILE A 108 -16.26 21.00 16.59
CA ILE A 108 -17.28 21.99 16.21
C ILE A 108 -18.62 21.66 16.88
N GLU A 109 -19.02 20.39 16.89
CA GLU A 109 -20.24 19.95 17.57
C GLU A 109 -20.22 20.29 19.07
N GLU A 110 -19.09 20.06 19.74
CA GLU A 110 -18.88 20.42 21.15
C GLU A 110 -19.05 21.92 21.38
N ARG A 111 -18.36 22.76 20.60
CA ARG A 111 -18.44 24.24 20.72
C ARG A 111 -19.85 24.76 20.52
N LEU A 112 -20.61 24.17 19.61
CA LEU A 112 -22.02 24.52 19.38
C LEU A 112 -22.92 24.05 20.53
N ASN A 113 -22.68 22.85 21.07
CA ASN A 113 -23.44 22.33 22.21
C ASN A 113 -23.20 23.15 23.49
N GLU A 114 -21.98 23.61 23.71
CA GLU A 114 -21.59 24.50 24.80
C GLU A 114 -22.04 25.96 24.59
N LYS A 115 -22.56 26.29 23.41
CA LYS A 115 -22.94 27.66 23.00
C LYS A 115 -21.75 28.64 23.05
N THR A 116 -20.55 28.14 22.84
CA THR A 116 -19.31 28.92 22.72
C THR A 116 -19.02 29.33 21.27
N ALA A 117 -19.82 28.82 20.32
CA ALA A 117 -19.87 29.24 18.93
C ALA A 117 -21.32 29.33 18.42
N GLN A 118 -21.55 30.12 17.37
CA GLN A 118 -22.85 30.20 16.73
C GLN A 118 -22.99 29.15 15.62
N PRO A 119 -24.20 28.57 15.41
CA PRO A 119 -24.47 27.71 14.28
C PRO A 119 -24.16 28.40 12.95
N SER A 120 -23.38 27.75 12.10
CA SER A 120 -22.93 28.29 10.81
C SER A 120 -22.53 27.15 9.88
N PRO A 121 -22.65 27.30 8.54
CA PRO A 121 -22.24 26.27 7.58
C PRO A 121 -20.77 25.89 7.76
N ILE A 122 -20.45 24.61 7.64
CA ILE A 122 -19.07 24.11 7.81
C ILE A 122 -18.47 23.82 6.44
N VAL A 123 -17.23 24.30 6.23
CA VAL A 123 -16.42 23.95 5.07
C VAL A 123 -15.07 23.43 5.54
N LEU A 124 -14.85 22.13 5.35
CA LEU A 124 -13.63 21.44 5.73
C LEU A 124 -12.75 21.21 4.50
N PHE A 125 -11.53 21.73 4.56
CA PHE A 125 -10.51 21.64 3.53
C PHE A 125 -9.48 20.55 3.89
N THR A 126 -9.27 19.61 2.98
CA THR A 126 -8.27 18.53 3.10
C THR A 126 -7.61 18.28 1.74
N ASP A 127 -6.35 17.85 1.73
CA ASP A 127 -5.66 17.38 0.54
C ASP A 127 -5.72 15.86 0.34
N SER A 128 -6.37 15.14 1.26
CA SER A 128 -6.59 13.70 1.20
C SER A 128 -7.81 13.34 0.35
N LEU A 129 -7.58 13.15 -0.96
CA LEU A 129 -8.60 12.63 -1.87
C LEU A 129 -9.14 11.27 -1.43
N SER A 130 -8.31 10.42 -0.82
CA SER A 130 -8.72 9.12 -0.28
C SER A 130 -9.71 9.27 0.87
N SER A 131 -9.53 10.26 1.76
CA SER A 131 -10.50 10.56 2.82
C SER A 131 -11.83 11.02 2.22
N LEU A 132 -11.79 11.90 1.21
CA LEU A 132 -13.00 12.37 0.53
C LEU A 132 -13.75 11.23 -0.18
N GLN A 133 -13.03 10.33 -0.84
CA GLN A 133 -13.62 9.14 -1.47
C GLN A 133 -14.26 8.21 -0.43
N ALA A 134 -13.64 8.05 0.73
CA ALA A 134 -14.20 7.25 1.82
C ALA A 134 -15.48 7.88 2.39
N ILE A 135 -15.53 9.21 2.52
CA ILE A 135 -16.73 9.95 2.96
C ILE A 135 -17.87 9.86 1.95
N GLU A 136 -17.59 9.75 0.66
CA GLU A 136 -18.62 9.64 -0.39
C GLU A 136 -19.10 8.20 -0.62
N SER A 137 -18.27 7.20 -0.29
CA SER A 137 -18.54 5.81 -0.61
C SER A 137 -19.34 5.10 0.48
N PRO A 138 -20.57 4.62 0.19
CA PRO A 138 -21.26 3.71 1.09
C PRO A 138 -20.49 2.38 1.14
N ALA A 139 -20.20 1.89 2.34
CA ALA A 139 -19.61 0.58 2.57
C ALA A 139 -20.38 -0.16 3.65
N ASP A 140 -20.50 -1.48 3.52
CA ASP A 140 -21.21 -2.32 4.48
C ASP A 140 -20.60 -2.22 5.90
N THR A 141 -19.28 -2.05 5.96
CA THR A 141 -18.53 -1.80 7.20
C THR A 141 -17.69 -0.53 7.03
N LEU A 142 -17.95 0.46 7.88
CA LEU A 142 -17.19 1.70 7.91
C LEU A 142 -16.09 1.60 8.96
N PRO A 143 -14.86 2.04 8.67
CA PRO A 143 -13.85 2.27 9.70
C PRO A 143 -14.40 3.21 10.78
N GLU A 144 -14.00 2.98 12.04
CA GLU A 144 -14.53 3.73 13.18
C GLU A 144 -14.45 5.27 13.04
N PRO A 145 -13.31 5.87 12.60
CA PRO A 145 -13.25 7.32 12.42
C PRO A 145 -14.25 7.85 11.39
N LEU A 146 -14.48 7.10 10.31
CA LEU A 146 -15.45 7.46 9.28
C LEU A 146 -16.88 7.38 9.83
N ALA A 147 -17.20 6.32 10.56
CA ALA A 147 -18.52 6.14 11.17
C ALA A 147 -18.83 7.27 12.17
N LYS A 148 -17.86 7.64 13.02
CA LYS A 148 -18.00 8.77 13.96
C LYS A 148 -18.18 10.10 13.23
N THR A 149 -17.38 10.35 12.19
CA THR A 149 -17.47 11.56 11.36
C THR A 149 -18.88 11.72 10.78
N LEU A 150 -19.40 10.69 10.11
CA LEU A 150 -20.73 10.75 9.48
C LEU A 150 -21.85 10.89 10.51
N ALA A 151 -21.74 10.21 11.66
CA ALA A 151 -22.71 10.36 12.74
C ALA A 151 -22.71 11.78 13.34
N CYS A 152 -21.53 12.40 13.48
CA CYS A 152 -21.39 13.78 13.95
C CYS A 152 -21.98 14.77 12.93
N VAL A 153 -21.66 14.62 11.64
CA VAL A 153 -22.25 15.44 10.57
C VAL A 153 -23.78 15.33 10.57
N GLY A 154 -24.33 14.13 10.75
CA GLY A 154 -25.78 13.95 10.84
C GLY A 154 -26.41 14.68 12.02
N ARG A 155 -25.78 14.63 13.20
CA ARG A 155 -26.25 15.40 14.37
C ARG A 155 -26.16 16.91 14.15
N LEU A 156 -25.08 17.40 13.53
CA LEU A 156 -24.93 18.82 13.17
C LEU A 156 -26.05 19.28 12.23
N GLN A 157 -26.39 18.46 11.25
CA GLN A 157 -27.47 18.75 10.29
C GLN A 157 -28.85 18.68 10.96
N GLU A 158 -29.13 17.68 11.80
CA GLU A 158 -30.44 17.47 12.42
C GLU A 158 -30.73 18.46 13.56
N LYS A 159 -29.73 18.76 14.39
CA LYS A 159 -29.91 19.59 15.59
C LYS A 159 -29.76 21.08 15.33
N HIS A 160 -28.87 21.45 14.40
CA HIS A 160 -28.46 22.84 14.18
C HIS A 160 -28.71 23.33 12.75
N GLU A 161 -29.29 22.48 11.88
CA GLU A 161 -29.52 22.79 10.45
C GLU A 161 -28.24 23.16 9.69
N ILE A 162 -27.08 22.65 10.15
CA ILE A 162 -25.77 22.98 9.59
C ILE A 162 -25.42 22.04 8.43
N ARG A 163 -25.26 22.62 7.24
CA ARG A 163 -24.68 21.93 6.09
C ARG A 163 -23.17 21.81 6.24
N THR A 164 -22.65 20.60 6.04
CA THR A 164 -21.21 20.33 6.04
C THR A 164 -20.71 20.04 4.62
N THR A 165 -19.67 20.76 4.19
CA THR A 165 -19.01 20.57 2.90
C THR A 165 -17.56 20.14 3.10
N PHE A 166 -17.18 19.02 2.49
CA PHE A 166 -15.80 18.55 2.42
C PHE A 166 -15.20 18.95 1.06
N GLN A 167 -14.22 19.86 1.06
CA GLN A 167 -13.62 20.44 -0.14
C GLN A 167 -12.15 20.03 -0.26
N TYR A 168 -11.81 19.43 -1.39
CA TYR A 168 -10.42 19.18 -1.75
C TYR A 168 -9.64 20.49 -1.92
N VAL A 169 -8.44 20.55 -1.34
CA VAL A 169 -7.42 21.56 -1.65
C VAL A 169 -6.07 20.88 -1.91
N PRO A 170 -5.20 21.42 -2.76
CA PRO A 170 -3.88 20.87 -2.95
C PRO A 170 -2.99 21.07 -1.72
N GLY A 171 -2.30 20.00 -1.31
CA GLY A 171 -1.22 20.04 -0.33
C GLY A 171 0.06 20.68 -0.87
N HIS A 172 0.94 21.12 0.04
CA HIS A 172 2.30 21.62 -0.26
C HIS A 172 2.39 22.76 -1.30
N VAL A 173 1.35 23.59 -1.39
CA VAL A 173 1.32 24.80 -2.23
C VAL A 173 1.22 26.09 -1.42
N ASP A 174 1.70 26.11 -0.17
CA ASP A 174 1.74 27.28 0.73
C ASP A 174 0.37 27.97 0.92
N MET A 175 -0.67 27.17 1.11
CA MET A 175 -1.95 27.63 1.66
C MET A 175 -1.79 27.75 3.17
N GLU A 176 -1.98 28.93 3.75
CA GLU A 176 -1.70 29.21 5.16
C GLU A 176 -2.39 28.23 6.12
N GLY A 177 -3.72 28.03 5.95
CA GLY A 177 -4.48 27.08 6.78
C GLY A 177 -4.02 25.63 6.66
N ASN A 178 -3.74 25.16 5.43
CA ASN A 178 -3.25 23.81 5.20
C ASN A 178 -1.81 23.62 5.70
N ALA A 179 -0.95 24.63 5.53
CA ALA A 179 0.43 24.58 6.02
C ALA A 179 0.47 24.56 7.55
N LYS A 180 -0.49 25.23 8.20
CA LYS A 180 -0.64 25.18 9.65
C LYS A 180 -1.17 23.81 10.11
N ALA A 181 -2.16 23.23 9.43
CA ALA A 181 -2.63 21.87 9.71
C ALA A 181 -1.51 20.82 9.55
N ASP A 182 -0.72 20.87 8.46
CA ASP A 182 0.46 20.03 8.22
C ASP A 182 1.48 20.13 9.36
N LEU A 183 1.75 21.37 9.82
CA LEU A 183 2.64 21.60 10.96
C LEU A 183 2.11 20.95 12.23
N LEU A 184 0.82 21.14 12.55
CA LEU A 184 0.17 20.55 13.72
C LEU A 184 0.19 19.02 13.65
N ALA A 185 -0.09 18.43 12.48
CA ALA A 185 -0.02 16.98 12.27
C ALA A 185 1.39 16.43 12.53
N LYS A 186 2.43 17.12 12.02
CA LYS A 186 3.83 16.77 12.29
C LYS A 186 4.21 16.90 13.76
N LEU A 187 3.67 17.88 14.48
CA LEU A 187 3.85 17.99 15.92
C LEU A 187 3.15 16.84 16.65
N GLY A 188 1.95 16.44 16.22
CA GLY A 188 1.22 15.28 16.72
C GLY A 188 2.04 13.98 16.66
N THR A 189 2.84 13.77 15.60
CA THR A 189 3.71 12.58 15.49
C THR A 189 4.80 12.49 16.58
N LYS A 190 5.09 13.60 17.26
CA LYS A 190 6.10 13.70 18.32
C LYS A 190 5.51 13.58 19.72
N LEU A 191 4.18 13.58 19.85
CA LEU A 191 3.52 13.33 21.12
C LEU A 191 3.65 11.85 21.50
N ASP A 192 3.57 11.57 22.79
CA ASP A 192 3.55 10.19 23.29
C ASP A 192 2.37 9.44 22.67
N PRO A 193 2.55 8.19 22.19
CA PRO A 193 1.48 7.42 21.59
C PRO A 193 0.28 7.32 22.55
N VAL A 194 -0.93 7.50 22.02
CA VAL A 194 -2.14 7.16 22.78
C VAL A 194 -2.12 5.66 23.02
N ASP A 195 -2.31 5.25 24.27
CA ASP A 195 -2.49 3.85 24.66
C ASP A 195 -3.90 3.39 24.26
N GLU A 196 -4.13 3.35 22.95
CA GLU A 196 -5.38 2.92 22.35
C GLU A 196 -5.30 1.42 22.04
N PRO A 197 -6.31 0.63 22.44
CA PRO A 197 -6.31 -0.80 22.14
C PRO A 197 -6.27 -1.03 20.63
N GLN A 198 -5.21 -1.70 20.17
CA GLN A 198 -5.04 -2.08 18.78
C GLN A 198 -6.06 -3.16 18.40
N THR A 199 -6.63 -3.05 17.20
CA THR A 199 -7.43 -4.15 16.62
C THR A 199 -6.52 -5.34 16.27
N PHE A 200 -7.11 -6.54 16.18
CA PHE A 200 -6.38 -7.74 15.76
C PHE A 200 -5.78 -7.58 14.35
N GLU A 201 -6.50 -6.94 13.44
CA GLU A 201 -6.08 -6.69 12.06
C GLU A 201 -4.86 -5.75 12.02
N GLN A 202 -4.85 -4.69 12.85
CA GLN A 202 -3.69 -3.80 12.99
C GLN A 202 -2.48 -4.55 13.54
N ALA A 203 -2.67 -5.32 14.62
CA ALA A 203 -1.59 -6.11 15.21
C ALA A 203 -1.02 -7.14 14.21
N ARG A 204 -1.88 -7.84 13.48
CA ARG A 204 -1.47 -8.80 12.44
C ARG A 204 -0.70 -8.11 11.32
N ALA A 205 -1.18 -6.98 10.82
CA ALA A 205 -0.49 -6.23 9.76
C ALA A 205 0.93 -5.82 10.18
N ILE A 206 1.12 -5.42 11.45
CA ILE A 206 2.43 -5.09 12.02
C ILE A 206 3.35 -6.31 12.02
N VAL A 207 2.85 -7.46 12.48
CA VAL A 207 3.63 -8.71 12.50
C VAL A 207 3.99 -9.15 11.09
N ASP A 208 3.06 -9.06 10.14
CA ASP A 208 3.27 -9.42 8.74
C ASP A 208 4.29 -8.47 8.07
N GLU A 209 4.24 -7.17 8.35
CA GLU A 209 5.22 -6.19 7.88
C GLU A 209 6.61 -6.49 8.44
N TRP A 210 6.73 -6.70 9.76
CA TRP A 210 8.00 -7.04 10.40
C TRP A 210 8.58 -8.36 9.89
N ALA A 211 7.75 -9.39 9.74
CA ALA A 211 8.19 -10.69 9.23
C ALA A 211 8.69 -10.58 7.78
N ARG A 212 8.01 -9.78 6.95
CA ARG A 212 8.44 -9.51 5.56
C ARG A 212 9.76 -8.75 5.53
N ASP A 213 9.90 -7.67 6.30
CA ASP A 213 11.14 -6.89 6.36
C ASP A 213 12.32 -7.75 6.83
N LYS A 214 12.13 -8.55 7.87
CA LYS A 214 13.13 -9.50 8.35
C LYS A 214 13.50 -10.54 7.28
N TRP A 215 12.53 -11.05 6.53
CA TRP A 215 12.77 -12.00 5.45
C TRP A 215 13.54 -11.36 4.29
N CYS A 216 13.16 -10.16 3.85
CA CYS A 216 13.87 -9.41 2.81
C CYS A 216 15.31 -9.10 3.21
N LYS A 217 15.54 -8.59 4.42
CA LYS A 217 16.90 -8.31 4.93
C LYS A 217 17.74 -9.57 5.03
N SER A 218 17.15 -10.68 5.47
CA SER A 218 17.83 -11.98 5.51
C SER A 218 18.19 -12.47 4.11
N TRP A 219 17.29 -12.29 3.14
CA TRP A 219 17.55 -12.60 1.75
C TRP A 219 18.69 -11.75 1.18
N GLU A 220 18.65 -10.43 1.34
CA GLU A 220 19.65 -9.49 0.81
C GLU A 220 21.04 -9.66 1.43
N ASN A 221 21.13 -9.95 2.73
CA ASN A 221 22.40 -10.09 3.43
C ASN A 221 22.87 -11.56 3.50
N GLY A 222 22.11 -12.49 2.94
CA GLY A 222 22.41 -13.91 2.93
C GLY A 222 23.57 -14.28 2.00
N ASN A 223 24.39 -15.22 2.45
CA ASN A 223 25.43 -15.84 1.60
C ASN A 223 25.01 -17.19 1.02
N THR A 224 23.82 -17.69 1.37
CA THR A 224 23.28 -18.98 0.90
C THR A 224 22.29 -18.77 -0.24
N GLY A 225 22.25 -19.70 -1.21
CA GLY A 225 21.29 -19.66 -2.33
C GLY A 225 21.59 -18.56 -3.36
N ARG A 226 22.85 -18.17 -3.53
CA ARG A 226 23.24 -17.12 -4.50
C ARG A 226 23.04 -17.55 -5.94
N GLU A 227 22.99 -18.85 -6.19
CA GLU A 227 22.68 -19.45 -7.49
C GLU A 227 21.25 -19.10 -7.95
N VAL A 228 20.31 -18.89 -7.02
CA VAL A 228 18.91 -18.58 -7.36
C VAL A 228 18.63 -17.07 -7.40
N TRP A 229 19.51 -16.23 -6.86
CA TRP A 229 19.30 -14.77 -6.76
C TRP A 229 19.13 -14.07 -8.11
N GLN A 230 19.85 -14.50 -9.16
CA GLN A 230 19.74 -13.86 -10.48
C GLN A 230 18.34 -14.01 -11.08
N ASN A 231 17.62 -15.06 -10.67
CA ASN A 231 16.31 -15.42 -11.19
C ASN A 231 15.17 -15.09 -10.21
N LEU A 232 15.46 -14.99 -8.90
CA LEU A 232 14.52 -14.59 -7.86
C LEU A 232 14.85 -13.17 -7.38
N LYS A 233 14.02 -12.19 -7.76
CA LYS A 233 14.16 -10.77 -7.38
C LYS A 233 13.95 -10.49 -5.88
N GLY A 234 13.73 -11.53 -5.07
CA GLY A 234 13.46 -11.45 -3.65
C GLY A 234 12.55 -12.57 -3.18
N PRO A 235 12.32 -12.66 -1.86
CA PRO A 235 11.35 -13.57 -1.31
C PRO A 235 9.94 -13.20 -1.79
N SER A 236 9.36 -14.04 -2.66
CA SER A 236 8.07 -13.77 -3.27
C SER A 236 7.05 -14.87 -3.00
N LYS A 237 5.81 -14.45 -2.77
CA LYS A 237 4.64 -15.35 -2.80
C LYS A 237 4.15 -15.65 -4.22
N SER A 238 4.69 -14.95 -5.23
CA SER A 238 4.32 -15.13 -6.64
C SER A 238 5.00 -16.33 -7.30
N ASP A 239 5.97 -16.97 -6.63
CA ASP A 239 6.59 -18.18 -7.14
C ASP A 239 5.60 -19.34 -7.00
N GLU A 240 5.09 -19.82 -8.13
CA GLU A 240 4.08 -20.88 -8.15
C GLU A 240 4.64 -22.26 -7.79
N TRP A 241 5.94 -22.37 -7.51
CA TRP A 241 6.59 -23.56 -6.98
C TRP A 241 5.86 -24.16 -5.76
N TRP A 242 5.29 -23.33 -4.88
CA TRP A 242 4.54 -23.78 -3.70
C TRP A 242 3.23 -24.53 -4.06
N GLN A 243 2.73 -24.37 -5.29
CA GLN A 243 1.51 -25.04 -5.78
C GLN A 243 1.78 -26.42 -6.41
N LEU A 244 3.05 -26.81 -6.53
CA LEU A 244 3.48 -28.12 -7.03
C LEU A 244 3.32 -29.21 -5.96
N ASN A 245 3.26 -30.47 -6.38
CA ASN A 245 3.32 -31.58 -5.44
C ASN A 245 4.73 -31.72 -4.83
N ARG A 246 4.88 -32.54 -3.77
CA ARG A 246 6.16 -32.65 -3.04
C ARG A 246 7.33 -33.13 -3.92
N GLU A 247 7.10 -34.06 -4.82
CA GLU A 247 8.14 -34.61 -5.71
C GLU A 247 8.59 -33.56 -6.73
N GLU A 248 7.64 -32.86 -7.35
CA GLU A 248 7.87 -31.75 -8.28
C GLU A 248 8.64 -30.62 -7.56
N GLN A 249 8.21 -30.24 -6.34
CA GLN A 249 8.89 -29.23 -5.54
C GLN A 249 10.35 -29.56 -5.29
N VAL A 250 10.63 -30.78 -4.83
CA VAL A 250 11.99 -31.24 -4.54
C VAL A 250 12.84 -31.24 -5.81
N THR A 251 12.28 -31.70 -6.93
CA THR A 251 12.97 -31.71 -8.21
C THR A 251 13.36 -30.30 -8.64
N ILE A 252 12.40 -29.39 -8.72
CA ILE A 252 12.68 -28.00 -9.11
C ILE A 252 13.68 -27.34 -8.16
N ALA A 253 13.55 -27.52 -6.84
CA ALA A 253 14.45 -26.92 -5.86
C ALA A 253 15.91 -27.42 -6.03
N ARG A 254 16.11 -28.72 -6.28
CA ARG A 254 17.44 -29.29 -6.52
C ARG A 254 18.09 -28.72 -7.77
N TYR A 255 17.33 -28.57 -8.85
CA TYR A 255 17.86 -28.03 -10.11
C TYR A 255 18.07 -26.51 -10.06
N ARG A 256 17.19 -25.75 -9.38
CA ARG A 256 17.41 -24.32 -9.10
C ARG A 256 18.70 -24.05 -8.31
N THR A 257 18.97 -24.87 -7.31
CA THR A 257 20.15 -24.73 -6.43
C THR A 257 21.39 -25.45 -6.96
N GLY A 258 21.29 -26.17 -8.09
CA GLY A 258 22.39 -26.98 -8.61
C GLY A 258 22.75 -28.22 -7.77
N HIS A 259 21.95 -28.57 -6.75
CA HIS A 259 22.10 -29.77 -5.92
C HIS A 259 21.33 -30.97 -6.51
N CYS A 260 21.57 -31.24 -7.80
CA CYS A 260 20.88 -32.26 -8.57
C CYS A 260 21.84 -33.41 -8.96
N PRO A 261 21.35 -34.64 -9.16
CA PRO A 261 22.19 -35.81 -9.42
C PRO A 261 22.70 -35.87 -10.86
N ILE A 262 23.47 -34.85 -11.25
CA ILE A 262 24.02 -34.68 -12.60
C ILE A 262 25.55 -34.57 -12.55
N GLY A 263 26.22 -34.79 -13.67
CA GLY A 263 27.67 -34.94 -13.75
C GLY A 263 28.43 -33.73 -13.23
N ALA A 264 27.99 -32.50 -13.56
CA ALA A 264 28.60 -31.29 -13.02
C ALA A 264 28.52 -31.20 -11.48
N TYR A 265 27.47 -31.74 -10.86
CA TYR A 265 27.34 -31.77 -9.40
C TYR A 265 28.25 -32.85 -8.79
N PHE A 266 28.25 -34.07 -9.32
CA PHE A 266 29.09 -35.17 -8.81
C PHE A 266 30.59 -34.87 -8.91
N ALA A 267 31.02 -34.21 -9.99
CA ALA A 267 32.41 -33.82 -10.19
C ALA A 267 32.95 -32.89 -9.09
N LYS A 268 32.08 -32.17 -8.35
CA LYS A 268 32.50 -31.31 -7.24
C LYS A 268 33.11 -32.07 -6.06
N PHE A 269 32.73 -33.33 -5.86
CA PHE A 269 33.13 -34.11 -4.68
C PHE A 269 33.67 -35.51 -5.01
N LYS A 270 33.76 -35.89 -6.29
CA LYS A 270 34.36 -37.14 -6.76
C LYS A 270 35.54 -36.83 -7.71
N PRO A 271 36.80 -36.96 -7.24
CA PRO A 271 37.99 -36.49 -7.96
C PRO A 271 38.25 -37.06 -9.37
N ASN A 272 37.60 -38.17 -9.75
CA ASN A 272 37.76 -38.82 -11.06
C ASN A 272 36.41 -39.09 -11.74
N PHE A 273 35.36 -38.35 -11.37
CA PHE A 273 34.06 -38.53 -12.00
C PHE A 273 34.04 -37.87 -13.37
N ASP A 274 33.65 -38.65 -14.39
CA ASP A 274 33.45 -38.12 -15.74
C ASP A 274 32.22 -37.20 -15.76
N SER A 275 32.47 -35.90 -15.86
CA SER A 275 31.42 -34.88 -15.83
C SER A 275 30.64 -34.74 -17.14
N ARG A 276 31.02 -35.48 -18.19
CA ARG A 276 30.34 -35.45 -19.49
C ARG A 276 28.87 -35.89 -19.36
N CYS A 277 28.03 -35.33 -20.22
CA CYS A 277 26.62 -35.66 -20.31
C CYS A 277 26.43 -37.14 -20.58
N ARG A 278 25.65 -37.83 -19.74
CA ARG A 278 25.39 -39.26 -19.89
C ARG A 278 24.70 -39.61 -21.21
N HIS A 279 23.99 -38.65 -21.81
CA HIS A 279 23.18 -38.83 -23.00
C HIS A 279 23.91 -38.51 -24.30
N CYS A 280 24.65 -37.39 -24.39
CA CYS A 280 25.37 -37.03 -25.62
C CYS A 280 26.87 -37.28 -25.56
N GLN A 281 27.48 -37.35 -24.38
CA GLN A 281 28.94 -37.51 -24.18
C GLN A 281 29.83 -36.38 -24.76
N ASP A 282 29.24 -35.30 -25.26
CA ASP A 282 29.95 -34.25 -25.99
C ASP A 282 30.33 -33.03 -25.11
N ASP A 283 29.58 -32.77 -24.04
CA ASP A 283 29.74 -31.59 -23.17
C ASP A 283 29.51 -31.95 -21.69
N VAL A 284 29.85 -31.05 -20.77
CA VAL A 284 29.64 -31.20 -19.33
C VAL A 284 28.15 -31.22 -19.00
N GLU A 285 27.74 -32.19 -18.17
CA GLU A 285 26.35 -32.37 -17.74
C GLU A 285 25.91 -31.30 -16.73
N THR A 286 25.67 -30.08 -17.23
CA THR A 286 25.12 -28.95 -16.47
C THR A 286 23.60 -28.92 -16.54
N VAL A 287 22.97 -28.17 -15.62
CA VAL A 287 21.51 -27.93 -15.65
C VAL A 287 21.09 -27.25 -16.96
N ASN A 288 21.87 -26.27 -17.42
CA ASN A 288 21.62 -25.57 -18.69
C ASN A 288 21.74 -26.52 -19.88
N HIS A 289 22.76 -27.39 -19.86
CA HIS A 289 22.94 -28.39 -20.91
C HIS A 289 21.75 -29.35 -21.01
N ILE A 290 21.32 -29.93 -19.88
CA ILE A 290 20.17 -30.84 -19.82
C ILE A 290 18.88 -30.15 -20.30
N LEU A 291 18.64 -28.92 -19.86
CA LEU A 291 17.38 -28.24 -20.16
C LEU A 291 17.33 -27.69 -21.58
N TYR A 292 18.46 -27.23 -22.15
CA TYR A 292 18.43 -26.37 -23.34
C TYR A 292 19.44 -26.70 -24.45
N GLU A 293 20.46 -27.52 -24.21
CA GLU A 293 21.59 -27.66 -25.15
C GLU A 293 21.87 -29.09 -25.60
N CYS A 294 21.44 -30.09 -24.82
CA CYS A 294 21.71 -31.50 -25.14
C CYS A 294 20.95 -31.96 -26.39
N ALA A 295 21.67 -32.15 -27.49
CA ALA A 295 21.10 -32.58 -28.77
C ALA A 295 20.38 -33.94 -28.69
N THR A 296 20.85 -34.84 -27.83
CA THR A 296 20.20 -36.15 -27.60
C THR A 296 18.85 -36.01 -26.88
N LEU A 297 18.75 -35.11 -25.89
CA LEU A 297 17.51 -34.88 -25.14
C LEU A 297 16.51 -34.01 -25.90
N HIS A 298 17.00 -33.17 -26.81
CA HIS A 298 16.21 -32.25 -27.63
C HIS A 298 16.44 -32.45 -29.15
N PRO A 299 16.18 -33.63 -29.74
CA PRO A 299 16.54 -33.94 -31.13
C PRO A 299 15.86 -33.03 -32.17
N LYS A 300 14.64 -32.56 -31.86
CA LYS A 300 13.86 -31.67 -32.73
C LYS A 300 14.44 -30.25 -32.84
N HIS A 301 15.42 -29.91 -32.00
CA HIS A 301 16.03 -28.58 -31.92
C HIS A 301 17.51 -28.57 -32.36
N GLY A 302 18.07 -29.73 -32.75
CA GLY A 302 19.48 -29.91 -33.10
C GLY A 302 19.97 -29.28 -34.41
N HIS A 303 19.11 -28.60 -35.18
CA HIS A 303 19.51 -28.01 -36.47
C HIS A 303 18.97 -26.60 -36.78
N LEU A 304 18.30 -25.92 -35.85
CA LEU A 304 17.82 -24.54 -36.08
C LEU A 304 18.23 -23.64 -34.92
N SER A 305 19.14 -22.72 -35.20
CA SER A 305 19.60 -21.65 -34.31
C SER A 305 18.51 -20.62 -33.97
N GLU A 306 17.25 -20.86 -34.33
CA GLU A 306 16.17 -19.85 -34.25
C GLU A 306 15.19 -20.04 -33.07
N THR A 307 15.23 -21.12 -32.29
CA THR A 307 14.26 -21.30 -31.19
C THR A 307 14.82 -21.85 -29.88
N LYS A 308 15.97 -21.34 -29.40
CA LYS A 308 16.29 -21.44 -27.96
C LYS A 308 15.17 -20.82 -27.10
N ALA A 309 14.50 -19.78 -27.60
CA ALA A 309 13.40 -19.10 -26.91
C ALA A 309 12.21 -20.01 -26.56
N GLY A 310 11.76 -20.87 -27.49
CA GLY A 310 10.59 -21.74 -27.25
C GLY A 310 10.83 -22.82 -26.18
N LEU A 311 12.05 -23.37 -26.12
CA LEU A 311 12.45 -24.32 -25.09
C LEU A 311 12.59 -23.66 -23.71
N HIS A 312 13.09 -22.42 -23.66
CA HIS A 312 13.11 -21.59 -22.46
C HIS A 312 11.70 -21.26 -21.95
N GLU A 313 10.71 -21.15 -22.84
CA GLU A 313 9.30 -20.94 -22.49
C GLU A 313 8.59 -22.23 -22.04
N GLU A 314 8.91 -23.38 -22.65
CA GLU A 314 8.28 -24.67 -22.30
C GLU A 314 8.86 -25.34 -21.06
N LEU A 315 10.19 -25.34 -20.93
CA LEU A 315 10.95 -25.90 -19.81
C LEU A 315 11.65 -24.77 -19.07
N ALA A 316 11.14 -24.41 -17.91
CA ALA A 316 11.68 -23.34 -17.10
C ALA A 316 11.80 -23.79 -15.64
N LEU A 317 12.95 -23.49 -15.04
CA LEU A 317 13.09 -23.58 -13.58
C LEU A 317 12.38 -22.42 -12.87
N TYR A 318 12.07 -21.34 -13.58
CA TYR A 318 11.36 -20.18 -13.07
C TYR A 318 10.27 -19.80 -14.07
N GLY A 319 9.01 -19.91 -13.67
CA GLY A 319 7.86 -19.72 -14.57
C GLY A 319 6.56 -20.00 -13.83
N ASP A 320 5.48 -20.09 -14.59
CA ASP A 320 4.18 -20.50 -14.07
C ASP A 320 4.18 -21.98 -13.64
N ARG A 321 3.13 -22.36 -12.92
CA ARG A 321 2.93 -23.72 -12.41
C ARG A 321 3.02 -24.77 -13.49
N GLU A 322 2.49 -24.52 -14.69
CA GLU A 322 2.45 -25.52 -15.75
C GLU A 322 3.84 -25.78 -16.32
N ALA A 323 4.60 -24.72 -16.59
CA ALA A 323 6.00 -24.81 -17.00
C ALA A 323 6.84 -25.55 -15.96
N LEU A 324 6.65 -25.25 -14.67
CA LEU A 324 7.36 -25.95 -13.59
C LEU A 324 7.01 -27.45 -13.53
N ARG A 325 5.74 -27.83 -13.75
CA ARG A 325 5.33 -29.25 -13.78
C ARG A 325 5.92 -30.00 -14.96
N ARG A 326 5.87 -29.42 -16.16
CA ARG A 326 6.51 -30.00 -17.37
C ARG A 326 8.00 -30.19 -17.16
N THR A 327 8.66 -29.18 -16.58
CA THR A 327 10.09 -29.23 -16.26
C THR A 327 10.41 -30.31 -15.24
N ALA A 328 9.65 -30.42 -14.15
CA ALA A 328 9.85 -31.47 -13.17
C ALA A 328 9.68 -32.88 -13.77
N ALA A 329 8.62 -33.09 -14.56
CA ALA A 329 8.37 -34.37 -15.21
C ALA A 329 9.50 -34.75 -16.18
N PHE A 330 9.98 -33.79 -16.99
CA PHE A 330 11.14 -33.96 -17.86
C PHE A 330 12.39 -34.37 -17.08
N LEU A 331 12.73 -33.64 -16.02
CA LEU A 331 13.93 -33.89 -15.21
C LEU A 331 13.88 -35.24 -14.47
N VAL A 332 12.71 -35.67 -14.02
CA VAL A 332 12.53 -37.00 -13.41
C VAL A 332 12.77 -38.11 -14.43
N ARG A 333 12.32 -37.94 -15.68
CA ARG A 333 12.60 -38.88 -16.77
C ARG A 333 14.11 -38.97 -17.06
N VAL A 334 14.75 -37.82 -17.24
CA VAL A 334 16.20 -37.72 -17.53
C VAL A 334 17.07 -38.41 -16.48
N ILE A 335 16.68 -38.37 -15.20
CA ILE A 335 17.44 -39.04 -14.12
C ILE A 335 17.29 -40.58 -14.17
N ARG A 336 16.16 -41.09 -14.67
CA ARG A 336 15.83 -42.52 -14.65
C ARG A 336 16.38 -43.30 -15.85
N GLU A 337 16.73 -42.61 -16.93
CA GLU A 337 17.33 -43.16 -18.16
C GLU A 337 18.86 -43.20 -18.06
#